data_AF-A0A167VC63-F1
#
_entry.id   AF-A0A167VC63-F1
#
_cell.length_a   1.000
_cell.length_b   1.000
_cell.length_c   1.000
_cell.angle_alpha   90.00
_cell.angle_beta   90.00
_cell.angle_gamma   90.00
#
_symmetry.space_group_name_H-M   'P 1'
#
loop_
_entity.id
_entity.type
_entity.pdbx_description
1 polymer ?
#
loop_
_entity_poly.entity_id
_entity_poly.type
_entity_poly.pdbx_seq_one_letter_code
_entity_poly.pdbx_strand_id
1 'polypeptide(L)'
;MYSARVTHALQSPEDLRFYCIPSLPSSWRAPSRSTMTHLHLRAGQIYLMDPPTCEQLCRFLGLSTKAIQCQGRSRRNPMVLSDQKIEYTPCLLSQCAFAESPIPFLKNLFAYRRKGMGYSMTHMGKILAALPLIEEDFNRGGFQHLSEC
;
A
#
# COMPACT_ATOMS: atom_id res chain seq x y z
N MET A 1 -11.94 -1.56 17.55
CA MET A 1 -10.72 -2.37 17.28
C MET A 1 -10.32 -2.19 15.82
N TYR A 2 -9.04 -2.05 15.48
CA TYR A 2 -8.59 -1.92 14.08
C TYR A 2 -8.17 -3.29 13.51
N SER A 3 -8.58 -3.61 12.28
CA SER A 3 -8.18 -4.81 11.55
C SER A 3 -7.66 -4.44 10.16
N ALA A 4 -6.43 -4.84 9.85
CA ALA A 4 -5.81 -4.56 8.56
C ALA A 4 -6.53 -5.28 7.42
N ARG A 5 -6.66 -4.60 6.27
CA ARG A 5 -7.23 -5.20 5.06
C ARG A 5 -6.23 -6.13 4.40
N VAL A 6 -6.32 -7.42 4.73
CA VAL A 6 -5.42 -8.50 4.25
C VAL A 6 -5.98 -9.31 3.09
N THR A 7 -7.24 -9.08 2.70
CA THR A 7 -7.87 -9.59 1.46
C THR A 7 -8.74 -8.50 0.85
N HIS A 8 -9.04 -8.56 -0.45
CA HIS A 8 -9.97 -7.62 -1.08
C HIS A 8 -11.40 -7.71 -0.53
N ALA A 9 -11.81 -8.89 -0.06
CA ALA A 9 -13.15 -9.13 0.46
C ALA A 9 -13.41 -8.44 1.82
N LEU A 10 -12.35 -8.12 2.58
CA LEU A 10 -12.50 -7.38 3.83
C LEU A 10 -13.06 -5.99 3.58
N GLN A 11 -14.00 -5.58 4.43
CA GLN A 11 -14.50 -4.22 4.47
C GLN A 11 -13.36 -3.23 4.77
N SER A 12 -13.57 -2.00 4.34
CA SER A 12 -12.61 -0.93 4.55
C SER A 12 -12.51 -0.58 6.04
N PRO A 13 -11.29 -0.52 6.63
CA PRO A 13 -11.12 -0.11 8.02
C PRO A 13 -10.96 1.42 8.20
N GLU A 14 -11.14 2.21 7.14
CA GLU A 14 -10.82 3.65 7.10
C GLU A 14 -11.62 4.52 8.09
N ASP A 15 -12.83 4.09 8.44
CA ASP A 15 -13.70 4.83 9.36
C ASP A 15 -13.62 4.35 10.81
N LEU A 16 -12.81 3.30 11.06
CA LEU A 16 -12.65 2.61 12.34
C LEU A 16 -13.97 2.09 12.96
N ARG A 17 -15.03 1.92 12.17
CA ARG A 17 -16.36 1.49 12.66
C ARG A 17 -16.53 -0.04 12.70
N PHE A 18 -15.79 -0.77 11.85
CA PHE A 18 -16.06 -2.18 11.51
C PHE A 18 -16.08 -3.18 12.71
N TYR A 19 -15.48 -2.84 13.85
CA TYR A 19 -15.50 -3.67 15.07
C TYR A 19 -15.67 -2.82 16.34
N CYS A 20 -16.56 -1.82 16.29
CA CYS A 20 -16.93 -1.05 17.47
C CYS A 20 -18.20 -1.61 18.09
N ILE A 21 -18.08 -2.14 19.31
CA ILE A 21 -19.20 -2.58 20.13
C ILE A 21 -19.08 -1.84 21.48
N PRO A 22 -20.06 -1.01 21.85
CA PRO A 22 -21.25 -0.62 21.07
C PRO A 22 -20.89 0.24 19.84
N SER A 23 -21.83 0.40 18.91
CA SER A 23 -21.68 1.24 17.72
C SER A 23 -21.27 2.67 18.08
N LEU A 24 -20.38 3.26 17.29
CA LEU A 24 -19.92 4.63 17.51
C LEU A 24 -21.06 5.64 17.33
N PRO A 25 -21.04 6.77 18.08
CA PRO A 25 -22.05 7.81 17.94
C PRO A 25 -22.01 8.45 16.54
N SER A 26 -23.12 9.06 16.14
CA SER A 26 -23.24 9.79 14.85
C SER A 26 -22.25 10.95 14.74
N SER A 27 -21.81 11.52 15.86
CA SER A 27 -20.80 12.57 15.93
C SER A 27 -19.36 12.08 15.70
N TRP A 28 -19.12 10.77 15.63
CA TRP A 28 -17.79 10.21 15.41
C TRP A 28 -17.22 10.63 14.06
N ARG A 29 -15.97 11.10 14.08
CA ARG A 29 -15.19 11.38 12.89
C ARG A 29 -13.96 10.50 12.85
N ALA A 30 -13.69 9.94 11.68
CA ALA A 30 -12.50 9.18 11.43
C ALA A 30 -11.24 10.05 11.67
N PRO A 31 -10.11 9.44 12.09
CA PRO A 31 -8.84 10.14 12.19
C PRO A 31 -8.39 10.75 10.86
N SER A 32 -7.40 11.64 10.94
CA SER A 32 -6.77 12.19 9.73
C SER A 32 -6.22 11.07 8.83
N ARG A 33 -6.17 11.35 7.52
CA ARG A 33 -5.64 10.41 6.52
C ARG A 33 -4.19 9.99 6.80
N SER A 34 -3.38 10.89 7.36
CA SER A 34 -2.01 10.59 7.81
C SER A 34 -1.98 9.57 8.96
N THR A 35 -2.88 9.73 9.93
CA THR A 35 -3.04 8.77 11.04
C THR A 35 -3.47 7.40 10.51
N MET A 36 -4.44 7.36 9.59
CA MET A 36 -4.87 6.12 8.94
C MET A 36 -3.73 5.47 8.15
N THR A 37 -2.94 6.24 7.41
CA THR A 37 -1.77 5.74 6.68
C THR A 37 -0.77 5.05 7.61
N HIS A 38 -0.46 5.66 8.76
CA HIS A 38 0.41 5.03 9.77
C HIS A 38 -0.19 3.74 10.34
N LEU A 39 -1.50 3.72 10.60
CA LEU A 39 -2.19 2.51 11.07
C LEU A 39 -2.12 1.39 10.03
N HIS A 40 -2.41 1.67 8.77
CA HIS A 40 -2.33 0.69 7.68
C HIS A 40 -0.94 0.08 7.57
N LEU A 41 0.09 0.93 7.58
CA LEU A 41 1.46 0.51 7.45
C LEU A 41 1.89 -0.37 8.64
N ARG A 42 1.66 0.13 9.87
CA ARG A 42 2.03 -0.58 11.08
C ARG A 42 1.27 -1.88 11.23
N ALA A 43 0.02 -1.93 10.78
CA ALA A 43 -0.84 -3.11 10.90
C ALA A 43 -0.66 -4.12 9.75
N GLY A 44 0.12 -3.80 8.73
CA GLY A 44 0.39 -4.71 7.61
C GLY A 44 -0.76 -4.81 6.61
N GLN A 45 -1.48 -3.72 6.36
CA GLN A 45 -2.51 -3.66 5.33
C GLN A 45 -1.89 -3.77 3.94
N ILE A 46 -2.32 -4.75 3.16
CA ILE A 46 -1.73 -5.04 1.85
C ILE A 46 -2.59 -4.49 0.68
N TYR A 47 -3.86 -4.20 0.95
CA TYR A 47 -4.78 -3.59 0.00
C TYR A 47 -5.15 -2.17 0.42
N LEU A 48 -4.96 -1.23 -0.50
CA LEU A 48 -5.32 0.18 -0.35
C LEU A 48 -6.71 0.44 -0.93
N MET A 49 -7.40 1.47 -0.42
CA MET A 49 -8.75 1.83 -0.86
C MET A 49 -8.76 2.44 -2.26
N ASP A 50 -7.87 3.40 -2.52
CA ASP A 50 -7.96 4.30 -3.67
C ASP A 50 -6.57 4.82 -4.09
N PRO A 51 -6.43 5.30 -5.35
CA PRO A 51 -5.17 5.84 -5.84
C PRO A 51 -4.62 7.03 -5.02
N PRO A 52 -5.43 8.00 -4.54
CA PRO A 52 -4.92 9.04 -3.64
C PRO A 52 -4.32 8.51 -2.33
N THR A 53 -4.81 7.38 -1.79
CA THR A 53 -4.21 6.75 -0.59
C THR A 53 -2.83 6.18 -0.92
N CYS A 54 -2.69 5.58 -2.10
CA CYS A 54 -1.40 5.13 -2.62
C CYS A 54 -0.43 6.30 -2.79
N GLU A 55 -0.88 7.41 -3.36
CA GLU A 55 -0.04 8.59 -3.58
C GLU A 55 0.50 9.15 -2.27
N GLN A 56 -0.36 9.29 -1.26
CA GLN A 56 0.05 9.76 0.06
C GLN A 56 1.06 8.82 0.73
N LEU A 57 0.84 7.50 0.63
CA LEU A 57 1.77 6.52 1.17
C LEU A 57 3.13 6.59 0.46
N CYS A 58 3.14 6.71 -0.87
CA CYS A 58 4.38 6.84 -1.63
C CYS A 58 5.15 8.09 -1.22
N ARG A 59 4.49 9.25 -1.07
CA ARG A 59 5.13 10.47 -0.55
C ARG A 59 5.70 10.28 0.85
N PHE A 60 4.94 9.65 1.76
CA PHE A 60 5.41 9.35 3.12
C PHE A 60 6.68 8.48 3.13
N LEU A 61 6.79 7.54 2.20
CA LEU A 61 7.93 6.64 2.04
C LEU A 61 9.08 7.23 1.19
N GLY A 62 8.94 8.46 0.68
CA GLY A 62 9.91 9.09 -0.22
C GLY A 62 9.98 8.44 -1.61
N LEU A 63 8.92 7.76 -2.05
CA LEU A 63 8.82 7.07 -3.35
C LEU A 63 8.23 7.99 -4.42
N SER A 64 8.73 7.87 -5.65
CA SER A 64 8.19 8.59 -6.80
C SER A 64 6.88 7.98 -7.27
N THR A 65 5.79 8.73 -7.07
CA THR A 65 4.45 8.34 -7.52
C THR A 65 4.38 8.23 -9.03
N LYS A 66 5.14 9.04 -9.77
CA LYS A 66 5.28 8.91 -11.23
C LYS A 66 5.96 7.60 -11.62
N ALA A 67 6.99 7.16 -10.90
CA ALA A 67 7.62 5.87 -11.18
C ALA A 67 6.67 4.69 -10.94
N ILE A 68 5.78 4.81 -9.95
CA ILE A 68 4.79 3.79 -9.58
C ILE A 68 3.51 3.86 -10.45
N GLN A 69 3.08 5.04 -10.88
CA GLN A 69 1.84 5.23 -11.67
C GLN A 69 2.08 5.19 -13.19
N CYS A 70 3.30 5.49 -13.68
CA CYS A 70 3.57 5.65 -15.12
C CYS A 70 3.86 4.36 -15.90
N GLN A 71 3.13 3.26 -15.68
CA GLN A 71 3.09 2.17 -16.68
C GLN A 71 1.73 1.97 -17.36
N GLY A 72 0.83 2.94 -17.26
CA GLY A 72 -0.43 2.93 -18.02
C GLY A 72 -0.31 3.25 -19.52
N ARG A 73 0.82 3.79 -20.04
CA ARG A 73 0.87 4.29 -21.44
C ARG A 73 2.17 4.13 -22.23
N SER A 74 3.23 3.53 -21.71
CA SER A 74 4.45 3.33 -22.51
C SER A 74 4.99 1.91 -22.33
N ARG A 75 4.83 1.09 -23.38
CA ARG A 75 5.56 -0.16 -23.60
C ARG A 75 7.06 0.14 -23.81
N ARG A 76 7.74 0.67 -22.79
CA ARG A 76 9.20 0.78 -22.80
C ARG A 76 9.71 0.38 -21.43
N ASN A 77 10.26 -0.82 -21.42
CA ASN A 77 11.04 -1.51 -20.39
C ASN A 77 10.67 -1.24 -18.93
N PRO A 78 10.34 -2.29 -18.13
CA PRO A 78 10.46 -2.16 -16.70
C PRO A 78 11.92 -1.80 -16.43
N MET A 79 12.19 -0.58 -15.94
CA MET A 79 13.45 -0.36 -15.25
C MET A 79 13.43 -1.38 -14.12
N VAL A 80 14.22 -2.42 -14.27
CA VAL A 80 14.61 -3.31 -13.20
C VAL A 80 15.32 -2.39 -12.21
N LEU A 81 14.55 -1.85 -11.26
CA LEU A 81 15.08 -1.34 -10.02
C LEU A 81 15.64 -2.58 -9.34
N SER A 82 16.87 -2.92 -9.72
CA SER A 82 17.69 -3.96 -9.11
C SER A 82 17.53 -3.84 -7.60
N ASP A 83 17.45 -4.99 -6.91
CA ASP A 83 17.11 -5.20 -5.50
C ASP A 83 17.89 -4.35 -4.47
N GLN A 84 18.74 -3.43 -4.92
CA GLN A 84 19.64 -2.60 -4.13
C GLN A 84 19.43 -1.10 -4.30
N LYS A 85 18.60 -0.61 -5.23
CA LYS A 85 18.44 0.84 -5.43
C LYS A 85 17.05 1.20 -5.92
N ILE A 86 16.13 1.34 -4.97
CA ILE A 86 14.96 2.20 -5.17
C ILE A 86 15.53 3.59 -5.44
N GLU A 87 15.39 4.09 -6.67
CA GLU A 87 15.84 5.42 -7.04
C GLU A 87 15.01 6.45 -6.27
N TYR A 88 15.50 6.81 -5.10
CA TYR A 88 15.12 8.03 -4.40
C TYR A 88 15.46 9.20 -5.31
N THR A 89 14.44 9.78 -5.96
CA THR A 89 14.66 11.03 -6.68
C THR A 89 15.09 12.07 -5.64
N PRO A 90 16.20 12.80 -5.82
CA PRO A 90 16.70 13.76 -4.82
C PRO A 90 15.65 14.78 -4.36
N CYS A 91 14.70 15.14 -5.23
CA CYS A 91 13.57 16.03 -4.91
C CYS A 91 12.52 15.44 -3.97
N LEU A 92 12.48 14.12 -3.77
CA LEU A 92 11.53 13.42 -2.87
C LEU A 92 12.15 13.11 -1.51
N LEU A 93 13.48 13.10 -1.39
CA LEU A 93 14.16 12.94 -0.10
C LEU A 93 13.85 14.08 0.86
N SER A 94 13.65 15.31 0.35
CA SER A 94 13.24 16.46 1.16
C SER A 94 11.81 16.34 1.70
N GLN A 95 10.99 15.45 1.14
CA GLN A 95 9.61 15.17 1.58
C GLN A 95 9.49 13.85 2.34
N CYS A 96 10.56 13.05 2.37
CA CYS A 96 10.59 11.76 3.05
C CYS A 96 10.59 11.98 4.56
N ALA A 97 9.73 11.24 5.27
CA ALA A 97 9.69 11.29 6.73
C ALA A 97 10.86 10.52 7.40
N PHE A 98 11.73 9.89 6.61
CA PHE A 98 12.77 8.99 7.07
C PHE A 98 14.16 9.44 6.62
N ALA A 99 15.13 9.36 7.53
CA ALA A 99 16.54 9.67 7.25
C ALA A 99 17.19 8.65 6.30
N GLU A 100 16.74 7.39 6.37
CA GLU A 100 17.15 6.29 5.51
C GLU A 100 15.93 5.63 4.87
N SER A 101 16.16 4.80 3.84
CA SER A 101 15.09 4.06 3.18
C SER A 101 14.31 3.19 4.19
N PRO A 102 12.99 3.41 4.38
CA PRO A 102 12.19 2.54 5.23
C PRO A 102 11.85 1.20 4.56
N ILE A 103 12.13 1.05 3.26
CA ILE A 103 11.59 -0.06 2.45
C ILE A 103 12.15 -1.43 2.87
N PRO A 104 13.46 -1.62 3.14
CA PRO A 104 13.96 -2.90 3.64
C PRO A 104 13.28 -3.32 4.95
N PHE A 105 13.13 -2.38 5.88
CA PHE A 105 12.41 -2.63 7.13
C PHE A 105 10.95 -3.01 6.88
N LEU A 106 10.26 -2.29 5.99
CA LEU A 106 8.86 -2.56 5.66
C LEU A 106 8.68 -3.91 4.95
N LYS A 107 9.56 -4.29 4.02
CA LYS A 107 9.55 -5.62 3.40
C LYS A 107 9.59 -6.73 4.47
N ASN A 108 10.47 -6.57 5.46
CA ASN A 108 10.58 -7.51 6.59
C ASN A 108 9.32 -7.49 7.47
N LEU A 109 8.84 -6.31 7.87
CA LEU A 109 7.64 -6.16 8.69
C LEU A 109 6.43 -6.84 8.05
N PHE A 110 6.23 -6.62 6.75
CA PHE A 110 5.13 -7.24 6.00
C PHE A 110 5.32 -8.74 5.86
N ALA A 111 6.54 -9.23 5.58
CA ALA A 111 6.82 -10.65 5.56
C ALA A 111 6.46 -11.33 6.90
N TYR A 112 6.84 -10.72 8.03
CA TYR A 112 6.48 -11.21 9.37
C TYR A 112 4.97 -11.23 9.61
N ARG A 113 4.28 -10.14 9.29
CA ARG A 113 2.82 -10.06 9.46
C ARG A 113 2.05 -11.04 8.57
N ARG A 114 2.61 -11.37 7.40
CA ARG A 114 2.04 -12.31 6.45
C ARG A 114 2.36 -13.77 6.77
N LYS A 115 3.29 -14.04 7.69
CA LYS A 115 3.61 -15.41 8.16
C LYS A 115 3.88 -16.39 7.01
N GLY A 116 4.61 -15.94 5.98
CA GLY A 116 4.92 -16.74 4.78
C GLY A 116 3.87 -16.70 3.66
N MET A 117 2.71 -16.08 3.87
CA MET A 117 1.75 -15.86 2.78
C MET A 117 2.24 -14.79 1.82
N GLY A 118 2.26 -15.10 0.52
CA GLY A 118 2.60 -14.15 -0.53
C GLY A 118 1.75 -12.87 -0.46
N TYR A 119 2.38 -11.74 -0.79
CA TYR A 119 1.73 -10.44 -0.91
C TYR A 119 2.30 -9.57 -2.05
N SER A 120 3.22 -10.10 -2.86
CA SER A 120 3.94 -9.35 -3.92
C SER A 120 3.00 -8.68 -4.93
N MET A 121 1.90 -9.35 -5.30
CA MET A 121 0.92 -8.84 -6.27
C MET A 121 -0.16 -7.93 -5.68
N THR A 122 -0.10 -7.66 -4.38
CA THR A 122 -1.02 -6.69 -3.74
C THR A 122 -0.55 -5.26 -3.96
N HIS A 123 -1.38 -4.27 -3.61
CA HIS A 123 -0.99 -2.86 -3.72
C HIS A 123 0.29 -2.59 -2.93
N MET A 124 0.36 -3.06 -1.67
CA MET A 124 1.56 -2.85 -0.86
C MET A 124 2.77 -3.62 -1.39
N GLY A 125 2.57 -4.84 -1.89
CA GLY A 125 3.65 -5.62 -2.49
C GLY A 125 4.27 -4.89 -3.67
N LYS A 126 3.43 -4.34 -4.55
CA LYS A 126 3.86 -3.53 -5.68
C LYS A 126 4.58 -2.26 -5.24
N ILE A 127 4.04 -1.51 -4.27
CA ILE A 127 4.69 -0.29 -3.73
C ILE A 127 6.08 -0.60 -3.16
N LEU A 128 6.20 -1.64 -2.33
CA LEU A 128 7.48 -2.01 -1.69
C LEU A 128 8.50 -2.59 -2.68
N ALA A 129 8.04 -3.11 -3.81
CA ALA A 129 8.88 -3.56 -4.91
C ALA A 129 9.10 -2.47 -5.98
N ALA A 130 8.58 -1.25 -5.76
CA ALA A 130 8.57 -0.16 -6.75
C ALA A 130 8.02 -0.60 -8.13
N LEU A 131 7.07 -1.54 -8.11
CA LEU A 131 6.34 -1.99 -9.28
C LEU A 131 5.17 -1.06 -9.60
N PRO A 132 4.71 -1.07 -10.86
CA PRO A 132 3.62 -0.21 -11.27
C PRO A 132 2.30 -0.58 -10.63
N LEU A 133 1.51 0.44 -10.33
CA LEU A 133 0.18 0.36 -9.77
C LEU A 133 -0.77 1.16 -10.67
N ILE A 134 -1.64 0.44 -11.37
CA ILE A 134 -2.59 1.01 -12.34
C ILE A 134 -3.98 1.09 -11.70
N GLU A 135 -4.89 1.85 -12.30
CA GLU A 135 -6.24 2.05 -11.76
C GLU A 135 -7.01 0.72 -11.64
N GLU A 136 -6.75 -0.20 -12.57
CA GLU A 136 -7.31 -1.53 -12.60
C GLU A 136 -6.94 -2.37 -11.37
N ASP A 137 -5.81 -2.08 -10.71
CA ASP A 137 -5.45 -2.77 -9.46
C ASP A 137 -6.46 -2.47 -8.34
N PHE A 138 -7.07 -1.28 -8.36
CA PHE A 138 -8.10 -0.89 -7.39
C PHE A 138 -9.49 -1.42 -7.73
N ASN A 139 -9.71 -1.93 -8.94
CA ASN A 139 -10.97 -2.52 -9.35
C ASN A 139 -11.16 -3.87 -8.64
N ARG A 140 -12.32 -4.04 -7.98
CA ARG A 140 -12.64 -5.13 -7.05
C ARG A 140 -12.65 -6.56 -7.63
N GLY A 141 -12.18 -6.82 -8.84
CA GLY A 141 -12.32 -8.12 -9.50
C GLY A 141 -11.17 -8.43 -10.45
N GLY A 142 -10.14 -9.13 -9.94
CA GLY A 142 -9.01 -9.56 -10.75
C GLY A 142 -8.33 -10.83 -10.26
N PHE A 143 -9.02 -11.68 -9.48
CA PHE A 143 -8.60 -13.07 -9.24
C PHE A 143 -9.84 -13.95 -9.05
N GLN A 144 -10.66 -14.03 -10.10
CA GLN A 144 -11.35 -15.28 -10.39
C GLN A 144 -10.60 -15.91 -11.58
N HIS A 145 -10.40 -17.22 -11.51
CA HIS A 145 -9.77 -18.07 -12.51
C HIS A 145 -8.25 -18.33 -12.40
N LEU A 146 -7.88 -19.13 -11.39
CA LEU A 146 -6.99 -20.28 -11.59
C LEU A 146 -7.49 -21.43 -10.69
N SER A 147 -8.65 -21.97 -11.05
CA SER A 147 -8.98 -23.37 -10.79
C SER A 147 -8.75 -24.11 -12.10
N GLU A 148 -7.65 -24.84 -12.18
CA GLU A 148 -7.50 -26.09 -12.96
C GLU A 148 -6.08 -26.61 -12.74
N CYS A 149 -5.98 -27.59 -11.83
CA CYS A 149 -5.12 -28.77 -11.84
C CYS A 149 -5.54 -29.64 -10.64
#